data_AF-A0A3N6FXV4-F1
#
_entry.id   AF-A0A3N6FXV4-F1
#
_cell.length_a   1.000
_cell.length_b   1.000
_cell.length_c   1.000
_cell.angle_alpha   90.00
_cell.angle_beta   90.00
_cell.angle_gamma   90.00
#
_symmetry.space_group_name_H-M   'P 1'
#
loop_
_entity.id
_entity.type
_entity.pdbx_description
1 polymer ?
#
loop_
_entity_poly.entity_id
_entity_poly.type
_entity_poly.pdbx_seq_one_letter_code
_entity_poly.pdbx_strand_id
1 'polypeptide(L)' 'MKLRPLRYAAITLAAALAAALGLTAPAHAGEPGLPRLNITDTYVTGISSGGFMASQLQVAYSGTFKGAGIVAAGPYY' A
#
# COMPACT_ATOMS: atom_id res chain seq x y z
N MET A 1 -34.94 -4.55 40.79
CA MET A 1 -35.01 -3.33 39.97
C MET A 1 -33.72 -2.48 40.05
N LYS A 2 -32.53 -3.04 39.73
CA LYS A 2 -31.23 -2.30 39.77
C LYS A 2 -30.25 -2.67 38.62
N LEU A 3 -30.66 -3.47 37.64
CA LEU A 3 -29.77 -4.01 36.59
C LEU A 3 -29.43 -3.01 35.47
N ARG A 4 -30.22 -1.95 35.34
CA ARG A 4 -30.06 -0.91 34.30
C ARG A 4 -28.80 -0.05 34.51
N PRO A 5 -28.52 0.51 35.71
CA PRO A 5 -27.32 1.33 35.93
C PRO A 5 -26.00 0.55 35.79
N LEU A 6 -25.96 -0.72 36.21
CA LEU A 6 -24.80 -1.60 36.04
C LEU A 6 -24.45 -1.85 34.57
N ARG A 7 -25.46 -1.98 33.71
CA ARG A 7 -25.26 -2.13 32.26
C ARG A 7 -24.66 -0.89 31.63
N TYR A 8 -25.12 0.31 32.00
CA TYR A 8 -24.56 1.56 31.47
C TYR A 8 -23.11 1.77 31.92
N ALA A 9 -22.78 1.49 33.18
CA ALA A 9 -21.42 1.59 33.69
C ALA A 9 -20.45 0.59 33.01
N ALA A 10 -20.92 -0.62 32.71
CA ALA A 10 -20.13 -1.61 31.97
C ALA A 10 -19.86 -1.16 30.52
N ILE A 11 -20.85 -0.56 29.86
CA ILE A 11 -20.71 -0.05 28.48
C ILE A 11 -19.72 1.13 28.44
N THR A 12 -19.80 2.07 29.38
CA THR A 12 -18.87 3.21 29.42
C THR A 12 -17.43 2.78 29.72
N LEU A 13 -17.24 1.82 30.63
CA LEU A 13 -15.92 1.27 30.94
C LEU A 13 -15.32 0.53 29.73
N ALA A 14 -16.11 -0.28 29.04
CA ALA A 14 -15.67 -0.99 27.84
C ALA A 14 -15.28 -0.02 26.71
N ALA A 15 -16.05 1.05 26.51
CA ALA A 15 -15.74 2.07 25.51
C ALA A 15 -14.45 2.85 25.85
N ALA A 16 -14.25 3.20 27.13
CA ALA A 16 -13.03 3.87 27.59
C ALA A 16 -11.78 2.99 27.43
N LEU A 17 -11.92 1.69 27.71
CA LEU A 17 -10.83 0.73 27.55
C LEU A 17 -10.46 0.53 26.07
N ALA A 18 -11.45 0.40 25.19
CA ALA A 18 -11.22 0.29 23.75
C ALA A 18 -10.51 1.52 23.18
N ALA A 19 -10.88 2.71 23.63
CA ALA A 19 -10.21 3.96 23.26
C ALA A 19 -8.76 4.03 23.79
N ALA A 20 -8.53 3.64 25.04
CA ALA A 20 -7.19 3.65 25.66
C ALA A 20 -6.22 2.65 24.99
N LEU A 21 -6.75 1.51 24.51
CA LEU A 21 -5.98 0.50 23.78
C LEU A 21 -5.80 0.83 22.30
N GLY A 22 -6.31 1.97 21.82
CA GLY A 22 -6.19 2.36 20.41
C GLY A 22 -6.94 1.44 19.44
N LEU A 23 -7.95 0.71 19.90
CA LEU A 23 -8.86 -0.05 19.02
C LEU A 23 -9.82 0.93 18.34
N THR A 24 -9.28 1.74 17.44
CA THR A 24 -10.08 2.53 16.52
C THR A 24 -10.47 1.64 15.34
N ALA A 25 -11.72 1.73 14.90
CA ALA A 25 -12.09 1.13 13.62
C ALA A 25 -11.27 1.80 12.51
N PRO A 26 -10.80 1.06 11.50
CA PRO A 26 -10.12 1.65 10.37
C PRO A 26 -11.05 2.69 9.73
N ALA A 27 -10.59 3.92 9.64
CA ALA A 27 -11.25 4.94 8.85
C ALA A 27 -11.19 4.50 7.38
N HIS A 28 -12.31 4.02 6.86
CA HIS A 28 -12.45 3.75 5.44
C HIS A 28 -12.60 5.11 4.73
N ALA A 29 -11.48 5.75 4.43
CA ALA A 29 -11.46 6.82 3.46
C ALA A 29 -11.81 6.19 2.10
N GLY A 30 -13.06 6.34 1.67
CA GLY A 30 -13.47 5.99 0.32
C GLY A 30 -12.84 6.97 -0.65
N GLU A 31 -11.59 6.75 -1.04
CA GLU A 31 -10.97 7.52 -2.11
C GLU A 31 -11.75 7.28 -3.41
N PRO A 32 -12.16 8.34 -4.13
CA PRO A 32 -12.65 8.19 -5.49
C PRO A 32 -11.59 7.42 -6.29
N GLY A 33 -11.98 6.30 -6.90
CA GLY A 33 -11.04 5.49 -7.66
C GLY A 33 -10.34 6.33 -8.73
N LEU A 34 -9.01 6.21 -8.83
CA LEU A 34 -8.24 6.91 -9.84
C LEU A 34 -8.75 6.54 -11.25
N PRO A 35 -8.76 7.49 -12.21
CA PRO A 35 -9.09 7.18 -13.59
C PRO A 35 -8.22 6.05 -14.13
N ARG A 36 -8.85 5.03 -14.72
CA ARG A 36 -8.10 3.95 -15.39
C ARG A 36 -7.44 4.51 -16.65
N LEU A 37 -6.12 4.42 -16.70
CA LEU A 37 -5.35 4.75 -17.91
C LEU A 37 -5.48 3.60 -18.93
N ASN A 38 -5.61 3.93 -20.21
CA ASN A 38 -5.56 2.95 -21.29
C ASN A 38 -4.10 2.61 -21.62
N ILE A 39 -3.48 1.75 -20.80
CA ILE A 39 -2.09 1.32 -20.94
C ILE A 39 -2.07 -0.10 -21.52
N THR A 40 -1.43 -0.28 -22.66
CA THR A 40 -1.21 -1.61 -23.25
C THR A 40 0.08 -2.24 -22.73
N ASP A 41 1.14 -1.45 -22.58
CA ASP A 41 2.47 -1.94 -22.20
C ASP A 41 3.21 -0.91 -21.34
N THR A 42 4.10 -1.41 -20.49
CA THR A 42 5.00 -0.58 -19.67
C THR A 42 6.45 -0.90 -20.01
N TYR A 43 7.27 0.14 -20.04
CA TYR A 43 8.72 0.04 -20.26
C TYR A 43 9.45 0.81 -19.17
N VAL A 44 10.69 0.44 -18.91
CA VAL A 44 11.54 1.11 -17.92
C VAL A 44 12.84 1.59 -18.57
N THR A 45 13.31 2.78 -18.22
CA THR A 45 14.62 3.26 -18.67
C THR A 45 15.42 3.83 -17.51
N GLY A 46 16.74 3.83 -17.63
CA GLY A 46 17.60 4.40 -16.60
C GLY A 46 19.06 4.56 -17.02
N ILE A 47 19.73 5.52 -16.36
CA ILE A 47 21.15 5.81 -16.52
C ILE A 47 21.91 5.54 -15.23
N SER A 48 23.15 5.02 -15.33
CA SER A 48 24.00 4.73 -14.17
C SER A 48 23.30 3.82 -13.16
N SER A 49 23.17 4.22 -11.89
CA SER A 49 22.39 3.48 -10.88
C SER A 49 20.95 3.22 -11.31
N GLY A 50 20.33 4.14 -12.05
CA GLY A 50 19.01 3.93 -12.64
C GLY A 50 19.01 2.85 -13.73
N GLY A 51 20.10 2.68 -14.47
CA GLY A 51 20.24 1.61 -15.45
C GLY A 51 20.37 0.23 -14.80
N PHE A 52 21.07 0.13 -13.67
CA PHE A 52 21.07 -1.09 -12.84
C PHE A 52 19.65 -1.41 -12.36
N MET A 53 18.92 -0.41 -11.85
CA MET A 53 17.53 -0.57 -11.42
C MET A 53 16.60 -1.00 -12.56
N ALA A 54 16.72 -0.38 -13.74
CA ALA A 54 15.93 -0.75 -14.92
C ALA A 54 16.15 -2.23 -15.30
N SER A 55 17.39 -2.70 -15.25
CA SER A 55 17.74 -4.11 -15.45
C SER A 55 17.07 -5.02 -14.41
N GLN A 56 17.19 -4.67 -13.12
CA GLN A 56 16.58 -5.46 -12.04
C GLN A 56 15.06 -5.52 -12.14
N LEU A 57 14.41 -4.40 -12.47
CA LEU A 57 12.95 -4.36 -12.67
C LEU A 57 12.52 -5.20 -13.88
N GLN A 58 13.27 -5.13 -14.98
CA GLN A 58 12.96 -5.92 -16.17
C GLN A 58 13.06 -7.42 -15.92
N VAL A 59 14.05 -7.86 -15.15
CA VAL A 59 14.20 -9.29 -14.81
C VAL A 59 13.15 -9.72 -13.78
N ALA A 60 13.07 -9.04 -12.65
CA ALA A 60 12.21 -9.42 -11.53
C ALA A 60 10.72 -9.24 -11.82
N TYR A 61 10.36 -8.27 -12.66
CA TYR A 61 8.97 -7.93 -13.01
C TYR A 61 8.73 -7.93 -14.52
N SER A 62 9.31 -8.92 -15.23
CA SER A 62 9.17 -9.08 -16.70
C SER A 62 7.72 -9.21 -17.19
N GLY A 63 6.78 -9.62 -16.32
CA GLY A 63 5.34 -9.58 -16.63
C GLY A 63 4.81 -8.15 -16.78
N THR A 64 5.31 -7.22 -15.98
CA THR A 64 4.93 -5.80 -15.94
C THR A 64 5.68 -4.99 -16.99
N PHE A 65 7.00 -5.13 -17.05
CA PHE A 65 7.86 -4.36 -17.96
C PHE A 65 8.19 -5.20 -19.21
N LYS A 66 7.76 -4.73 -20.38
CA LYS A 66 7.96 -5.44 -21.65
C LYS A 66 9.35 -5.23 -22.26
N GLY A 67 10.09 -4.24 -21.75
CA GLY A 67 11.46 -3.98 -22.15
C GLY A 67 12.10 -2.90 -21.30
N ALA A 68 13.44 -2.86 -21.36
CA ALA A 68 14.25 -1.89 -20.65
C ALA A 68 15.25 -1.16 -21.55
N GLY A 69 15.38 0.14 -21.35
CA GLY A 69 16.45 0.97 -21.90
C GLY A 69 17.51 1.26 -20.84
N ILE A 70 18.73 0.72 -21.02
CA ILE A 70 19.81 0.81 -20.03
C ILE A 70 20.96 1.62 -20.60
N VAL A 71 21.38 2.67 -19.88
CA VAL A 71 22.50 3.54 -20.28
C VAL A 71 23.55 3.59 -19.17
N ALA A 72 24.83 3.40 -19.53
CA ALA A 72 25.97 3.53 -18.61
C ALA A 72 25.83 2.73 -17.28
N ALA A 73 25.33 1.49 -17.35
CA ALA A 73 25.20 0.57 -16.22
C ALA A 73 25.84 -0.79 -16.55
N GLY A 74 25.88 -1.71 -15.57
CA GLY A 74 26.40 -3.07 -15.71
C GLY A 74 25.31 -4.14 -15.89
N PRO A 75 25.71 -5.40 -16.11
CA PRO A 75 24.78 -6.52 -16.24
C PRO A 75 24.11 -6.90 -14.91
N TYR A 76 23.00 -7.64 -15.02
CA TYR A 76 22.35 -8.31 -13.91
C TYR A 76 23.06 -9.64 -13.61
N TYR A 77 23.22 -9.99 -12.33
CA TYR A 77 23.88 -11.23 -11.88
C TYR A 77 22.99 -11.99 -10.92
#